data_AF-A0A1C5ES92-F1
#
_entry.id   AF-A0A1C5ES92-F1
#
_cell.length_a   1.000
_cell.length_b   1.000
_cell.length_c   1.000
_cell.angle_alpha   90.00
_cell.angle_beta   90.00
_cell.angle_gamma   90.00
#
_symmetry.space_group_name_H-M   'P 1'
#
loop_
_entity.id
_entity.type
_entity.pdbx_description
1 polymer ?
#
loop_
_entity_poly.entity_id
_entity_poly.type
_entity_poly.pdbx_seq_one_letter_code
_entity_poly.pdbx_strand_id
1 'polypeptide(L)'
;MPTSLHGANSDPVAAASGASIRAFLNVREAADYLGMSPHTLYVWRHRRQGPPSFRMGVRGRVMYRLVTLDAWVRMQEQSDSRSNPELSPIEVGAQRRVLSATSP
;
A
#
# COMPACT_ATOMS: atom_id res chain seq x y z
N MET A 1 -42.38 25.90 -29.66
CA MET A 1 -42.91 24.99 -28.62
C MET A 1 -41.72 24.29 -27.95
N PRO A 2 -41.49 24.50 -26.64
CA PRO A 2 -40.41 23.87 -25.86
C PRO A 2 -40.84 22.49 -25.30
N THR A 3 -40.00 21.86 -24.46
CA THR A 3 -40.19 20.64 -23.61
C THR A 3 -39.38 19.44 -24.14
N SER A 4 -38.48 18.76 -23.43
CA SER A 4 -37.95 18.89 -22.07
C SER A 4 -36.61 18.16 -21.98
N LEU A 5 -35.73 18.75 -21.16
CA LEU A 5 -34.57 18.12 -20.52
C LEU A 5 -34.95 16.75 -19.92
N HIS A 6 -34.30 15.68 -20.36
CA HIS A 6 -34.21 14.45 -19.58
C HIS A 6 -32.91 14.47 -18.79
N GLY A 7 -33.00 15.00 -17.57
CA GLY A 7 -32.06 14.68 -16.52
C GLY A 7 -32.29 13.26 -16.03
N ALA A 8 -31.20 12.57 -15.71
CA ALA A 8 -31.09 11.65 -14.59
C ALA A 8 -29.65 11.14 -14.59
N ASN A 9 -28.76 12.00 -14.08
CA ASN A 9 -27.47 11.57 -13.56
C ASN A 9 -27.76 10.45 -12.55
N SER A 10 -27.49 9.20 -12.94
CA SER A 10 -27.63 8.05 -12.07
C SER A 10 -26.23 7.69 -11.58
N ASP A 11 -25.70 8.55 -10.72
CA ASP A 11 -24.59 8.19 -9.85
C ASP A 11 -25.10 7.07 -8.92
N PRO A 12 -24.51 5.86 -8.90
CA PRO A 12 -24.73 4.95 -7.80
C PRO A 12 -23.85 5.40 -6.62
N VAL A 13 -24.26 6.48 -5.94
CA VAL A 13 -23.76 6.74 -4.58
C VAL A 13 -24.61 5.93 -3.59
N ALA A 14 -23.92 5.24 -2.69
CA ALA A 14 -24.48 4.57 -1.51
C ALA A 14 -25.17 3.20 -1.72
N ALA A 15 -24.35 2.20 -2.01
CA ALA A 15 -24.49 0.91 -1.34
C ALA A 15 -23.15 0.55 -0.67
N ALA A 16 -22.73 1.37 0.30
CA ALA A 16 -21.72 0.98 1.27
C ALA A 16 -22.34 -0.05 2.23
N SER A 17 -22.60 -1.25 1.72
CA SER A 17 -23.02 -2.41 2.49
C SER A 17 -21.90 -2.75 3.45
N GLY A 18 -22.19 -2.72 4.76
CA GLY A 18 -21.24 -2.82 5.86
C GLY A 18 -20.05 -3.72 5.55
N ALA A 19 -18.89 -3.08 5.38
CA ALA A 19 -17.62 -3.77 5.18
C ALA A 19 -17.33 -4.58 6.45
N SER A 20 -17.72 -5.85 6.44
CA SER A 20 -17.11 -6.83 7.32
C SER A 20 -15.62 -6.77 6.99
N ILE A 21 -14.83 -6.14 7.86
CA ILE A 21 -13.40 -5.99 7.67
C ILE A 21 -12.84 -7.40 7.55
N ARG A 22 -12.54 -7.83 6.31
CA ARG A 22 -11.94 -9.14 6.08
C ARG A 22 -10.57 -9.08 6.72
N ALA A 23 -10.42 -9.81 7.84
CA ALA A 23 -9.13 -9.90 8.52
C ALA A 23 -8.05 -10.51 7.62
N PHE A 24 -8.45 -11.30 6.61
CA PHE A 24 -7.57 -11.99 5.70
C PHE A 24 -7.96 -11.78 4.23
N LEU A 25 -6.96 -11.54 3.40
CA LEU A 25 -7.05 -11.35 1.96
C LEU A 25 -6.29 -12.47 1.25
N ASN A 26 -6.82 -13.00 0.16
CA ASN A 26 -6.06 -13.86 -0.74
C ASN A 26 -5.10 -13.03 -1.62
N VAL A 27 -4.25 -13.69 -2.42
CA VAL A 27 -3.27 -13.01 -3.30
C VAL A 27 -3.91 -11.98 -4.23
N ARG A 28 -5.08 -12.29 -4.82
CA ARG A 28 -5.76 -11.37 -5.74
C ARG A 28 -6.32 -10.17 -4.99
N GLU A 29 -6.99 -10.40 -3.87
CA GLU A 29 -7.50 -9.32 -3.02
C GLU A 29 -6.39 -8.42 -2.48
N ALA A 30 -5.25 -8.99 -2.08
CA ALA A 30 -4.09 -8.22 -1.62
C ALA A 30 -3.45 -7.43 -2.77
N ALA A 31 -3.44 -7.98 -3.99
CA ALA A 31 -2.96 -7.27 -5.17
C ALA A 31 -3.87 -6.08 -5.50
N ASP A 32 -5.18 -6.32 -5.52
CA ASP A 32 -6.21 -5.31 -5.72
C ASP A 32 -6.10 -4.20 -4.64
N TYR A 33 -5.89 -4.57 -3.37
CA TYR A 33 -5.69 -3.63 -2.26
C TYR A 33 -4.45 -2.74 -2.43
N LEU A 34 -3.33 -3.32 -2.89
CA LEU A 34 -2.09 -2.59 -3.10
C LEU A 34 -2.01 -1.87 -4.45
N GLY A 35 -3.03 -1.99 -5.31
CA GLY A 35 -3.02 -1.44 -6.67
C GLY A 35 -1.98 -2.09 -7.58
N MET A 36 -1.66 -3.37 -7.36
CA MET A 36 -0.64 -4.12 -8.10
C MET A 36 -1.24 -5.34 -8.83
N SER A 37 -0.47 -5.91 -9.77
CA SER A 37 -0.87 -7.17 -10.39
C SER A 37 -0.61 -8.36 -9.45
N PRO A 38 -1.47 -9.41 -9.45
CA PRO A 38 -1.21 -10.65 -8.72
C PRO A 38 0.13 -11.30 -9.11
N HIS A 39 0.53 -11.16 -10.38
CA HIS A 39 1.82 -11.63 -10.88
C HIS A 39 3.00 -10.97 -10.14
N THR A 40 2.92 -9.66 -9.90
CA THR A 40 3.91 -8.92 -9.11
C THR A 40 4.05 -9.49 -7.70
N LEU A 41 2.93 -9.76 -7.02
CA LEU A 41 2.95 -10.38 -5.69
C LEU A 41 3.54 -11.79 -5.70
N TYR A 42 3.29 -12.59 -6.75
CA TYR A 42 3.93 -13.89 -6.90
C TYR A 42 5.46 -13.77 -7.04
N VAL A 43 5.94 -12.85 -7.87
CA VAL A 43 7.37 -12.57 -8.05
C VAL A 43 8.00 -12.12 -6.73
N TRP A 44 7.38 -11.18 -6.03
CA TRP A 44 7.85 -10.70 -4.73
C TRP A 44 7.97 -11.84 -3.72
N ARG A 45 6.92 -12.68 -3.61
CA ARG A 45 6.93 -13.83 -2.73
C ARG A 45 8.04 -14.84 -3.08
N HIS A 46 8.28 -15.09 -4.36
CA HIS A 46 9.37 -15.97 -4.80
C HIS A 46 10.74 -15.41 -4.43
N ARG A 47 10.90 -14.08 -4.56
CA ARG A 47 12.12 -13.36 -4.18
C ARG A 47 12.21 -13.07 -2.67
N ARG A 48 11.28 -13.60 -1.87
CA ARG A 48 11.15 -13.35 -0.41
C ARG A 48 11.11 -11.86 -0.05
N GLN A 49 10.54 -11.06 -0.95
CA GLN A 49 10.30 -9.64 -0.78
C GLN A 49 8.79 -9.39 -0.63
N GLY A 50 8.44 -8.21 -0.10
CA GLY A 50 7.06 -7.79 0.02
C GLY A 50 6.38 -8.20 1.33
N PRO A 51 5.05 -8.05 1.40
CA PRO A 51 4.32 -8.20 2.64
C PRO A 51 4.30 -9.65 3.15
N PRO A 52 4.33 -9.85 4.48
CA PRO A 52 4.26 -11.18 5.07
C PRO A 52 3.00 -11.94 4.61
N SER A 53 3.23 -13.17 4.15
CA SER A 53 2.16 -14.09 3.70
C SER A 53 2.27 -15.42 4.43
N PHE A 54 1.14 -16.07 4.65
CA PHE A 54 1.10 -17.38 5.29
C PHE A 54 0.17 -18.32 4.53
N ARG A 55 0.39 -19.64 4.70
CA ARG A 55 -0.48 -20.66 4.11
C ARG A 55 -1.58 -21.01 5.09
N MET A 56 -2.83 -21.05 4.63
CA MET A 56 -4.00 -21.35 5.43
C MET A 56 -4.90 -22.40 4.77
N GLY A 57 -5.41 -23.33 5.59
CA GLY A 57 -6.33 -24.38 5.19
C GLY A 57 -5.67 -25.60 4.53
N VAL A 58 -6.48 -26.65 4.31
CA VAL A 58 -6.04 -27.97 3.82
C VAL A 58 -5.35 -27.89 2.44
N ARG A 59 -5.73 -26.91 1.61
CA ARG A 59 -5.12 -26.67 0.29
C ARG A 59 -3.92 -25.72 0.30
N GLY A 60 -3.47 -25.27 1.47
CA GLY A 60 -2.30 -24.40 1.62
C GLY A 60 -2.41 -23.08 0.87
N ARG A 61 -3.61 -22.48 0.82
CA ARG A 61 -3.83 -21.22 0.10
C ARG A 61 -3.04 -20.10 0.76
N VAL A 62 -2.43 -19.24 -0.07
CA VAL A 62 -1.67 -18.08 0.43
C VAL A 62 -2.64 -16.98 0.82
N MET A 63 -2.53 -16.53 2.06
CA MET A 63 -3.33 -15.47 2.65
C MET A 63 -2.43 -14.38 3.23
N TYR A 64 -2.97 -13.18 3.26
CA TYR A 64 -2.40 -11.96 3.83
C TYR A 64 -3.33 -11.48 4.93
N ARG A 65 -2.80 -11.11 6.09
CA ARG A 65 -3.60 -10.47 7.13
C ARG A 65 -3.63 -8.96 6.86
N LEU A 66 -4.81 -8.35 6.84
CA LEU A 66 -4.97 -6.93 6.48
C LEU A 66 -4.08 -6.02 7.36
N VAL A 67 -4.15 -6.18 8.68
CA VAL A 67 -3.27 -5.45 9.63
C VAL A 67 -1.78 -5.60 9.33
N THR A 68 -1.35 -6.79 8.90
CA THR A 68 0.06 -7.04 8.59
C THR A 68 0.45 -6.44 7.24
N LEU A 69 -0.48 -6.43 6.28
CA LEU A 69 -0.33 -5.77 5.00
C LEU A 69 -0.17 -4.25 5.18
N ASP A 70 -1.02 -3.63 6.00
CA ASP A 70 -0.96 -2.21 6.34
C ASP A 70 0.35 -1.83 7.04
N ALA A 71 0.76 -2.62 8.04
CA ALA A 71 2.02 -2.41 8.74
C ALA A 71 3.21 -2.48 7.78
N TRP A 72 3.17 -3.41 6.82
CA TRP A 72 4.22 -3.53 5.81
C TRP A 72 4.26 -2.31 4.89
N VAL A 73 3.11 -1.79 4.45
CA VAL A 73 3.05 -0.55 3.63
C VAL A 73 3.69 0.62 4.38
N ARG A 74 3.32 0.82 5.65
CA ARG A 74 3.91 1.89 6.48
C ARG A 74 5.42 1.76 6.64
N MET A 75 5.91 0.53 6.83
CA MET A 75 7.35 0.27 6.90
C MET A 75 8.05 0.57 5.57
N GLN A 76 7.41 0.29 4.42
CA GLN A 76 7.94 0.68 3.11
C GLN A 76 8.01 2.20 2.96
N GLU A 77 6.96 2.93 3.35
CA GLU A 77 6.96 4.41 3.33
C GLU A 77 8.10 4.99 4.17
N GLN A 78 8.37 4.43 5.35
CA GLN A 78 9.46 4.87 6.23
C GLN A 78 10.85 4.51 5.71
N SER A 79 10.97 3.40 4.98
CA SER A 79 12.23 2.96 4.39
C SER A 79 12.54 3.67 3.07
N ASP A 80 11.51 4.20 2.39
CA ASP A 80 11.65 4.97 1.17
C ASP A 80 12.23 6.35 1.47
N SER A 81 13.46 6.59 1.02
CA SER A 81 14.22 7.81 1.29
C SER A 81 13.63 9.08 0.68
N ARG A 82 12.63 8.97 -0.22
CA ARG A 82 11.88 10.12 -0.74
C ARG A 82 10.72 10.50 0.17
N SER A 83 10.18 9.53 0.91
CA SER A 83 9.02 9.69 1.77
C SER A 83 9.42 9.90 3.25
N ASN A 84 10.66 9.57 3.61
CA ASN A 84 11.23 9.82 4.93
C ASN A 84 12.32 10.92 4.88
N PRO A 85 12.06 12.12 5.45
CA PRO A 85 13.04 13.22 5.45
C PRO A 85 14.34 12.84 6.19
N GLU A 86 14.28 12.04 7.25
CA GLU A 86 15.47 11.63 8.02
C GLU A 86 16.42 10.70 7.25
N LEU A 87 15.93 9.98 6.24
CA LEU A 87 16.73 9.13 5.36
C LEU A 87 17.04 9.81 4.02
N SER A 88 16.68 11.08 3.87
CA SER A 88 16.93 11.81 2.63
C SER A 88 18.45 12.04 2.46
N PRO A 89 19.06 11.60 1.34
CA PRO A 89 20.50 11.79 1.12
C PRO A 89 20.92 13.26 1.05
N ILE A 90 19.95 14.16 0.83
CA ILE A 90 20.15 15.60 0.66
C ILE A 90 20.31 16.29 2.03
N GLU A 91 19.56 15.89 3.06
CA GLU A 91 19.68 16.47 4.40
C GLU A 91 20.93 15.97 5.16
N VAL A 92 21.28 14.70 5.00
CA VAL A 92 22.52 14.13 5.57
C VAL A 92 23.77 14.85 5.03
N GLY A 93 23.74 15.29 3.76
CA GLY A 93 24.80 16.09 3.16
C GLY A 93 24.93 17.51 3.74
N ALA A 94 23.81 18.12 4.14
CA ALA A 94 23.80 19.47 4.73
C ALA A 94 24.38 19.47 6.17
N GLN A 95 24.01 18.48 6.98
CA GLN A 95 24.44 18.37 8.39
C GLN A 95 25.94 18.09 8.54
N ARG A 96 26.55 17.39 7.58
CA ARG A 96 27.99 17.12 7.61
C ARG A 96 28.85 18.35 7.31
N ARG A 97 28.29 19.36 6.64
CA ARG A 97 28.99 20.59 6.26
C ARG A 97 28.96 21.66 7.36
N VAL A 98 27.90 21.69 8.18
CA VAL A 98 27.81 22.60 9.35
C VAL A 98 28.74 22.19 10.49
N LEU A 99 28.96 20.88 10.70
CA LEU A 99 29.89 20.39 11.74
C LEU A 99 31.37 20.60 11.40
N SER A 100 31.71 20.80 10.13
CA SER A 100 33.09 21.14 9.70
C SER A 100 33.39 22.64 9.66
N ALA A 101 32.38 23.51 9.85
CA ALA A 101 32.53 24.96 9.80
C ALA A 101 32.69 25.60 11.20
N THR A 102 32.76 24.78 12.26
CA THR A 102 32.98 25.22 13.64
C THR A 102 34.02 24.30 14.28
N SER A 103 35.28 24.52 13.93
CA SER A 103 36.40 24.18 14.80
C SER A 103 37.41 25.32 14.74
N PRO A 104 37.90 25.79 15.90
CA PRO A 104 38.80 26.94 16.03
C PRO A 104 40.20 26.68 15.45
#